data_AF-A0A7J3KG11-F1
#
_entry.id   AF-A0A7J3KG11-F1
#
_cell.length_a   1.000
_cell.length_b   1.000
_cell.length_c   1.000
_cell.angle_alpha   90.00
_cell.angle_beta   90.00
_cell.angle_gamma   90.00
#
_symmetry.space_group_name_H-M   'P 1'
#
loop_
_entity.id
_entity.type
_entity.pdbx_description
1 polymer ?
#
loop_
_entity_poly.entity_id
_entity_poly.type
_entity_poly.pdbx_seq_one_letter_code
_entity_poly.pdbx_strand_id
1 'polypeptide(L)'
;MACFITPLALGLSIALIKRFFKNMAERVKLTILEITLLGGSAILAVEHIWRGEVVPYPPFLTAMSNPADIPVMINEMTIVGGLMSLASTTPWLTILLYNKVGLSMRSVMKKAVLNLNK
;
A
#
# COMPACT_ATOMS: atom_id res chain seq x y z
N MET A 1 -0.07 -6.43 17.81
CA MET A 1 -0.39 -7.51 16.83
C MET A 1 0.21 -7.09 15.49
N ALA A 2 0.96 -7.93 14.77
CA ALA A 2 1.81 -7.50 13.65
C ALA A 2 1.07 -7.18 12.34
N CYS A 3 0.13 -6.24 12.41
CA CYS A 3 -0.69 -5.76 11.31
C CYS A 3 0.12 -5.10 10.19
N PHE A 4 1.38 -4.70 10.45
CA PHE A 4 2.29 -4.15 9.44
C PHE A 4 2.71 -5.17 8.37
N ILE A 5 2.61 -6.48 8.65
CA ILE A 5 2.99 -7.54 7.71
C ILE A 5 2.07 -7.56 6.49
N THR A 6 0.78 -7.26 6.67
CA THR A 6 -0.23 -7.26 5.60
C THR A 6 0.07 -6.23 4.50
N PRO A 7 0.25 -4.93 4.78
CA PRO A 7 0.63 -3.95 3.76
C PRO A 7 2.03 -4.18 3.20
N LEU A 8 2.96 -4.73 3.99
CA LEU A 8 4.30 -5.09 3.52
C LEU A 8 4.25 -6.24 2.51
N ALA A 9 3.51 -7.30 2.80
CA ALA A 9 3.30 -8.44 1.90
C ALA A 9 2.60 -7.99 0.61
N LEU A 10 1.61 -7.10 0.71
CA LEU A 10 0.91 -6.55 -0.44
C LEU A 10 1.84 -5.70 -1.32
N GLY A 11 2.68 -4.85 -0.70
CA GLY A 11 3.69 -4.06 -1.40
C GLY A 11 4.72 -4.95 -2.12
N LEU A 12 5.20 -6.00 -1.46
CA LEU A 12 6.14 -6.97 -2.05
C LEU A 12 5.52 -7.77 -3.20
N SER A 13 4.24 -8.16 -3.05
CA SER A 13 3.47 -8.84 -4.08
C SER A 13 3.34 -7.98 -5.33
N ILE A 14 3.05 -6.69 -5.16
CA ILE A 14 3.00 -5.72 -6.25
C ILE A 14 4.37 -5.58 -6.92
N ALA A 15 5.45 -5.48 -6.15
CA ALA A 15 6.81 -5.41 -6.68
C ALA A 15 7.15 -6.64 -7.54
N LEU A 16 6.70 -7.83 -7.13
CA LEU A 16 6.86 -9.08 -7.87
C LEU A 16 6.04 -9.08 -9.17
N ILE A 17 4.76 -8.69 -9.09
CA ILE A 17 3.85 -8.64 -10.26
C ILE A 17 4.34 -7.62 -11.28
N LYS A 18 4.86 -6.48 -10.85
CA LYS A 18 5.43 -5.45 -11.72
C LYS A 18 6.63 -5.94 -12.53
N ARG A 19 7.40 -6.93 -12.03
CA ARG A 19 8.47 -7.56 -12.82
C ARG A 19 7.93 -8.29 -14.06
N PHE A 20 6.72 -8.84 -13.99
CA PHE A 20 6.10 -9.57 -15.09
C PHE A 20 5.21 -8.71 -15.99
N PHE A 21 4.49 -7.73 -15.44
CA PHE A 21 3.46 -6.95 -16.16
C PHE A 21 3.76 -5.45 -16.24
N LYS A 22 4.95 -5.05 -16.70
CA LYS A 22 5.37 -3.64 -16.82
C LYS A 22 4.38 -2.75 -17.59
N ASN A 23 3.82 -3.25 -18.70
CA ASN A 23 2.90 -2.48 -19.56
C ASN A 23 1.58 -2.09 -18.87
N MET A 24 1.09 -2.92 -17.94
CA MET A 24 -0.10 -2.62 -17.14
C MET A 24 0.29 -1.77 -15.92
N ALA A 25 1.48 -2.03 -15.36
CA ALA A 25 2.01 -1.32 -14.20
C ALA A 25 2.14 0.19 -14.40
N GLU A 26 2.59 0.61 -15.58
CA GLU A 26 2.72 2.03 -15.92
C GLU A 26 1.37 2.74 -16.06
N ARG A 27 0.35 2.04 -16.59
CA ARG A 27 -0.99 2.63 -16.77
C ARG A 27 -1.67 2.94 -15.44
N VAL A 28 -1.51 2.07 -14.45
CA VAL A 28 -2.14 2.22 -13.13
C VAL A 28 -1.18 2.81 -12.08
N LYS A 29 -0.02 3.31 -12.50
CA LYS A 29 1.00 3.92 -11.62
C LYS A 29 1.32 3.05 -10.39
N LEU A 30 1.49 1.74 -10.60
CA LEU A 30 1.73 0.77 -9.52
C LEU A 30 3.03 1.05 -8.74
N THR A 31 3.97 1.82 -9.30
CA THR A 31 5.16 2.30 -8.57
C THR A 31 4.84 3.24 -7.42
N ILE A 32 3.84 4.11 -7.59
CA ILE A 32 3.42 5.01 -6.51
C ILE A 32 2.72 4.20 -5.42
N LEU A 33 1.90 3.22 -5.80
CA LEU A 33 1.25 2.33 -4.85
C LEU A 33 2.29 1.56 -4.01
N GLU A 34 3.29 0.97 -4.67
CA GLU A 34 4.38 0.24 -4.03
C GLU A 34 5.13 1.10 -3.00
N ILE A 35 5.53 2.32 -3.39
CA ILE A 35 6.27 3.23 -2.49
C ILE A 35 5.39 3.64 -1.30
N THR A 36 4.10 3.92 -1.51
CA THR A 36 3.17 4.28 -0.42
C THR A 36 2.93 3.11 0.53
N LEU A 37 2.79 1.88 0.03
CA LEU A 37 2.61 0.69 0.86
C LEU A 37 3.88 0.34 1.65
N LEU A 38 5.04 0.33 0.99
CA LEU A 38 6.31 0.02 1.63
C LEU A 38 6.71 1.11 2.63
N GLY A 39 6.52 2.39 2.27
CA GLY A 39 6.75 3.50 3.19
C GLY A 39 5.80 3.50 4.39
N GLY A 40 4.50 3.26 4.16
CA GLY A 40 3.50 3.17 5.24
C GLY A 40 3.77 1.99 6.18
N SER A 41 4.10 0.82 5.64
CA SER A 41 4.45 -0.35 6.45
C SER A 41 5.74 -0.17 7.26
N ALA A 42 6.73 0.54 6.73
CA ALA A 42 7.95 0.88 7.48
C ALA A 42 7.64 1.76 8.71
N ILE A 43 6.78 2.76 8.55
CA ILE A 43 6.37 3.65 9.67
C ILE A 43 5.58 2.86 10.72
N LEU A 44 4.63 2.02 10.29
CA LEU A 44 3.86 1.16 11.20
C LEU A 44 4.78 0.16 11.93
N ALA A 45 5.78 -0.40 11.26
CA ALA A 45 6.75 -1.29 11.89
C ALA A 45 7.50 -0.58 13.03
N VAL A 46 7.92 0.68 12.83
CA VAL A 46 8.54 1.48 13.90
C VAL A 46 7.58 1.72 15.05
N GLU A 47 6.30 1.98 14.78
CA GLU A 47 5.27 2.15 15.82
C GLU A 47 5.09 0.86 16.65
N HIS A 48 5.04 -0.31 16.01
CA HIS A 48 4.92 -1.59 16.71
C HIS A 48 6.16 -1.95 17.54
N ILE A 49 7.36 -1.53 17.10
CA ILE A 49 8.60 -1.64 17.89
C ILE A 49 8.53 -0.71 19.11
N TRP A 50 8.09 0.54 18.93
CA TRP A 50 7.96 1.51 20.03
C TRP A 50 6.90 1.09 21.05
N ARG A 51 5.82 0.44 20.59
CA ARG A 51 4.73 -0.06 21.41
C ARG A 51 5.07 -1.37 22.14
N GLY A 52 6.26 -1.94 21.90
CA GLY A 52 6.75 -3.16 22.57
C GLY A 52 6.08 -4.46 22.09
N GLU A 53 5.37 -4.41 20.95
CA GLU A 53 4.69 -5.58 20.38
C GLU A 53 5.57 -6.41 19.45
N VAL A 54 6.62 -5.78 18.90
CA VAL A 54 7.61 -6.40 18.00
C VAL A 54 8.99 -6.25 18.62
N VAL A 55 9.68 -7.38 18.77
CA VAL A 55 10.97 -7.44 19.45
C VAL A 55 12.00 -8.13 18.55
N PRO A 56 13.26 -7.64 18.43
CA PRO A 56 14.25 -8.20 17.51
C PRO A 56 14.82 -9.56 17.96
N TYR A 57 14.46 -10.05 19.15
CA TYR A 57 14.81 -11.38 19.63
C TYR A 57 13.57 -12.31 19.61
N PRO A 58 13.75 -13.62 19.37
CA PRO A 58 12.64 -14.57 19.37
C PRO A 58 12.04 -14.72 20.77
N PRO A 59 10.70 -14.82 20.93
CA PRO A 59 9.66 -14.77 19.88
C PRO A 59 9.31 -13.32 19.47
N PHE A 60 9.50 -13.00 18.19
CA PHE A 60 9.33 -11.66 17.60
C PHE A 60 7.94 -11.03 17.80
N LEU A 61 6.94 -11.89 18.02
CA LEU A 61 5.57 -11.53 18.41
C LEU A 61 5.38 -11.97 19.85
N THR A 62 5.41 -11.02 20.79
CA THR A 62 5.23 -11.31 22.22
C THR A 62 3.87 -11.97 22.52
N ALA A 63 2.89 -11.82 21.63
CA ALA A 63 1.59 -12.50 21.68
C ALA A 63 1.63 -14.01 21.28
N MET A 64 2.74 -14.53 20.76
CA MET A 64 2.89 -15.94 20.37
C MET A 64 3.42 -16.82 21.52
N SER A 65 3.58 -16.29 22.73
CA SER A 65 4.05 -17.07 23.89
C SER A 65 3.11 -18.23 24.28
N ASN A 66 1.86 -18.24 23.81
CA ASN A 66 0.91 -19.34 24.01
C ASN A 66 0.36 -19.86 22.66
N PRO A 67 0.57 -21.14 22.29
CA PRO A 67 0.15 -21.67 20.98
C PRO A 67 -1.36 -21.75 20.77
N ALA A 68 -2.16 -21.72 21.84
CA ALA A 68 -3.63 -21.73 21.75
C ALA A 68 -4.23 -20.42 21.21
N ASP A 69 -3.49 -19.30 21.32
CA ASP A 69 -3.97 -17.96 20.95
C ASP A 69 -3.56 -17.55 19.52
N ILE A 70 -2.77 -18.38 18.83
CA ILE A 70 -2.33 -18.19 17.44
C ILE A 70 -3.51 -18.04 16.46
N PRO A 71 -4.54 -18.91 16.44
CA PRO A 71 -5.64 -18.79 15.46
C PRO A 71 -6.49 -17.54 15.66
N VAL A 72 -6.70 -17.13 16.92
CA VAL A 72 -7.44 -15.89 17.26
C VAL A 72 -6.63 -14.67 16.81
N MET A 73 -5.32 -14.66 17.08
CA MET A 73 -4.41 -13.60 16.64
C MET A 73 -4.37 -13.47 15.11
N ILE A 74 -4.34 -14.58 14.36
CA ILE A 74 -4.35 -14.54 12.89
C ILE A 74 -5.64 -13.91 12.39
N ASN A 75 -6.80 -14.27 12.95
CA ASN A 75 -8.09 -13.73 12.52
C ASN A 75 -8.17 -12.21 12.72
N GLU A 76 -7.75 -11.72 13.90
CA GLU A 76 -7.65 -10.29 14.20
C GLU A 76 -6.67 -9.59 13.26
N MET A 77 -5.54 -10.22 12.93
CA MET A 77 -4.57 -9.67 12.00
C MET A 77 -5.10 -9.58 10.57
N THR A 78 -5.95 -10.51 10.12
CA THR A 78 -6.63 -10.42 8.82
C THR A 78 -7.64 -9.30 8.77
N ILE A 79 -8.46 -9.13 9.80
CA ILE A 79 -9.52 -8.12 9.81
C ILE A 79 -8.90 -6.72 9.95
N VAL A 80 -8.05 -6.52 10.97
CA VAL A 80 -7.39 -5.23 11.24
C VAL A 80 -6.38 -4.90 10.14
N GLY A 81 -5.55 -5.87 9.75
CA GLY A 81 -4.58 -5.68 8.65
C GLY A 81 -5.28 -5.47 7.30
N GLY A 82 -6.44 -6.08 7.07
CA GLY A 82 -7.27 -5.86 5.88
C GLY A 82 -7.82 -4.43 5.83
N LEU A 83 -8.38 -3.93 6.94
CA LEU A 83 -8.84 -2.55 7.05
C LEU A 83 -7.70 -1.54 6.86
N MET A 84 -6.53 -1.79 7.45
CA MET A 84 -5.34 -0.96 7.26
C MET A 84 -4.85 -0.98 5.80
N SER A 85 -4.93 -2.13 5.13
CA SER A 85 -4.57 -2.24 3.71
C SER A 85 -5.51 -1.38 2.85
N LEU A 86 -6.82 -1.46 3.08
CA LEU A 86 -7.78 -0.57 2.41
C LEU A 86 -7.47 0.91 2.65
N ALA A 87 -7.21 1.30 3.90
CA ALA A 87 -6.84 2.67 4.24
C ALA A 87 -5.57 3.12 3.49
N SER A 88 -4.55 2.26 3.40
CA SER A 88 -3.28 2.54 2.70
C SER A 88 -3.42 2.68 1.18
N THR A 89 -4.47 2.10 0.57
CA THR A 89 -4.75 2.28 -0.87
C THR A 89 -5.45 3.59 -1.22
N THR A 90 -6.00 4.29 -0.21
CA THR A 90 -6.72 5.56 -0.43
C THR A 90 -5.88 6.67 -1.07
N PRO A 91 -4.61 6.92 -0.67
CA PRO A 91 -3.81 7.98 -1.29
C PRO A 91 -3.50 7.67 -2.75
N TRP A 92 -3.27 6.40 -3.09
CA TRP A 92 -3.09 6.00 -4.49
C TRP A 92 -4.35 6.23 -5.33
N LEU A 93 -5.53 5.92 -4.78
CA LEU A 93 -6.80 6.19 -5.46
C LEU A 93 -6.99 7.68 -5.74
N THR A 94 -6.66 8.56 -4.78
CA THR A 94 -6.73 10.02 -4.98
C THR A 94 -5.81 10.48 -6.11
N ILE A 95 -4.61 9.93 -6.21
CA ILE A 95 -3.64 10.25 -7.26
C ILE A 95 -4.16 9.80 -8.63
N LEU A 96 -4.79 8.63 -8.72
CA LEU A 96 -5.40 8.17 -9.98
C LEU A 96 -6.55 9.06 -10.43
N LEU A 97 -7.44 9.44 -9.51
CA LEU A 97 -8.55 10.36 -9.79
C LEU A 97 -8.03 11.73 -10.25
N TYR A 98 -7.04 12.28 -9.56
CA TYR A 98 -6.42 13.55 -9.92
C TYR A 98 -5.80 13.50 -11.32
N ASN A 99 -5.07 12.42 -11.65
CA ASN A 99 -4.48 12.27 -12.98
C ASN A 99 -5.52 12.12 -14.08
N LYS A 100 -6.63 11.40 -13.83
CA LYS A 100 -7.71 11.25 -14.82
C LYS A 100 -8.37 12.60 -15.13
N VAL A 101 -8.63 13.41 -14.10
CA VAL A 101 -9.20 14.76 -14.26
C VAL A 101 -8.19 15.72 -14.91
N GLY A 102 -6.93 15.72 -14.46
CA GLY A 102 -5.88 16.59 -14.99
C GLY A 102 -5.51 16.29 -16.45
N LEU A 103 -5.50 15.01 -16.86
CA LEU A 103 -5.26 14.61 -18.25
C LEU A 103 -6.42 14.98 -19.17
N SER A 104 -7.66 14.94 -18.68
CA SER A 104 -8.84 15.42 -19.39
C SER A 104 -8.76 16.93 -19.65
N MET A 105 -8.37 17.72 -18.64
CA MET A 105 -8.18 19.17 -18.81
C MET A 105 -7.06 19.49 -19.80
N ARG A 106 -5.96 18.74 -19.76
CA ARG A 106 -4.78 18.96 -20.63
C ARG A 106 -5.07 18.69 -22.10
N SER A 107 -5.91 17.69 -22.41
CA SER A 107 -6.29 17.39 -23.80
C SER A 107 -7.22 18.45 -24.38
N VAL A 108 -8.17 18.96 -23.57
CA VAL A 108 -9.08 20.05 -23.95
C VAL A 108 -8.27 21.33 -24.24
N MET A 109 -7.35 21.69 -23.35
CA MET A 109 -6.54 22.90 -23.52
C MET A 109 -5.62 22.81 -24.74
N LYS A 110 -5.02 21.63 -25.01
CA LYS A 110 -4.19 21.43 -26.20
C LYS A 110 -5.00 21.55 -27.49
N LYS A 111 -6.25 21.06 -27.49
CA LYS A 111 -7.17 21.18 -28.62
C LYS A 111 -7.62 22.63 -28.83
N ALA A 112 -7.86 23.38 -27.75
CA ALA A 112 -8.20 24.80 -27.81
C ALA A 112 -7.05 25.65 -28.37
N VAL A 113 -5.81 25.41 -27.93
CA VAL A 113 -4.62 26.11 -28.46
C VAL A 113 -4.39 25.80 -29.93
N LEU A 114 -4.55 24.54 -30.36
CA LEU A 114 -4.41 24.15 -31.77
C LEU A 114 -5.47 24.79 -32.68
N ASN A 115 -6.67 25.08 -32.16
CA ASN A 115 -7.75 25.70 -32.91
C ASN A 115 -7.63 27.23 -32.97
N LEU A 116 -6.84 27.85 -32.08
CA LEU A 116 -6.52 29.28 -32.10
C LEU A 116 -5.36 29.62 -33.04
N ASN A 117 -4.54 28.64 -33.41
CA ASN A 117 -3.40 28.83 -34.32
C ASN A 117 -3.69 28.38 -35.78
N LYS A 118 -4.98 28.21 -36.11
CA LYS A 118 -5.50 27.99 -37.47
C LYS A 118 -6.30 29.20 -37.88
#